data_AF-A0A5J5G2K7-F1
#
_entry.id   AF-A0A5J5G2K7-F1
#
_cell.length_a   1.000
_cell.length_b   1.000
_cell.length_c   1.000
_cell.angle_alpha   90.00
_cell.angle_beta   90.00
_cell.angle_gamma   90.00
#
_symmetry.space_group_name_H-M   'P 1'
#
loop_
_entity.id
_entity.type
_entity.pdbx_description
1 polymer ?
#
loop_
_entity_poly.entity_id
_entity_poly.type
_entity_poly.pdbx_seq_one_letter_code
_entity_poly.pdbx_strand_id
1 'polypeptide(L)'
;MDTTDGRQGGKDRSELERWKEPWWLPGASAQQRSAWNALEDCGLWGVLDQWDPLLAGTVPIGLQLPGSDLDILCEVPEREMAELREVLTRRFGGLPGFGVSVRRVRGIPRLVARFDAGGWPVEVFGQPVPVRWQNGFRHMAAEQRILELRGEAFREEVMKLRRDGYKTEQAFARLLGLAGDPYEAMLELAGRELPGSGK
;
A
#
# COMPACT_ATOMS: atom_id res chain seq x y z
N MET A 1 -2.66 -46.20 13.23
CA MET A 1 -1.29 -45.65 13.31
C MET A 1 -1.35 -44.28 12.68
N ASP A 2 -1.04 -43.32 13.53
CA ASP A 2 -0.98 -41.88 13.32
C ASP A 2 0.10 -41.51 12.29
N THR A 3 -0.15 -40.44 11.52
CA THR A 3 0.77 -39.31 11.30
C THR A 3 0.18 -38.33 10.29
N THR A 4 -0.27 -37.19 10.82
CA THR A 4 -0.03 -35.81 10.34
C THR A 4 0.11 -35.54 8.84
N ASP A 5 -0.78 -34.69 8.30
CA ASP A 5 -0.30 -33.46 7.66
C ASP A 5 -1.23 -32.29 8.02
N GLY A 6 -0.65 -31.32 8.71
CA GLY A 6 -1.29 -30.12 9.19
C GLY A 6 -0.28 -28.99 9.13
N ARG A 7 -0.75 -27.87 8.55
CA ARG A 7 -0.20 -26.51 8.61
C ARG A 7 0.95 -26.19 7.63
N GLN A 8 0.55 -25.66 6.48
CA GLN A 8 1.22 -24.53 5.83
C GLN A 8 0.23 -23.35 5.78
N GLY A 9 0.15 -22.59 6.86
CA GLY A 9 -0.69 -21.39 6.95
C GLY A 9 -0.24 -20.37 8.00
N GLY A 10 0.93 -20.57 8.61
CA GLY A 10 1.39 -19.81 9.79
C GLY A 10 2.42 -18.71 9.51
N LYS A 11 3.19 -18.77 8.42
CA LYS A 11 4.24 -17.77 8.13
C LYS A 11 3.68 -16.50 7.45
N ASP A 12 2.82 -16.65 6.44
CA ASP A 12 2.26 -15.52 5.68
C ASP A 12 1.38 -14.58 6.50
N ARG A 13 0.67 -15.10 7.51
CA ARG A 13 -0.14 -14.26 8.40
C ARG A 13 0.73 -13.31 9.23
N SER A 14 2.01 -13.62 9.45
CA SER A 14 2.90 -12.78 10.25
C SER A 14 3.43 -11.55 9.51
N GLU A 15 3.52 -11.59 8.18
CA GLU A 15 4.07 -10.48 7.39
C GLU A 15 3.03 -9.37 7.20
N LEU A 16 1.79 -9.70 6.80
CA LEU A 16 0.73 -8.69 6.63
C LEU A 16 0.41 -7.97 7.93
N GLU A 17 0.36 -8.68 9.06
CA GLU A 17 0.04 -8.08 10.36
C GLU A 17 1.13 -7.07 10.79
N ARG A 18 2.41 -7.31 10.46
CA ARG A 18 3.47 -6.31 10.65
C ARG A 18 3.18 -5.00 9.90
N TRP A 19 2.51 -5.06 8.75
CA TRP A 19 2.20 -3.87 7.95
C TRP A 19 0.97 -3.10 8.43
N LYS A 20 0.11 -3.73 9.24
CA LYS A 20 -1.04 -3.05 9.87
C LYS A 20 -0.61 -2.23 11.07
N GLU A 21 0.42 -2.69 11.78
CA GLU A 21 1.10 -1.88 12.77
C GLU A 21 2.05 -0.90 12.07
N PRO A 22 2.06 0.39 12.44
CA PRO A 22 2.91 1.39 11.79
C PRO A 22 4.37 1.26 12.27
N TRP A 23 5.02 0.13 11.93
CA TRP A 23 6.36 -0.29 12.36
C TRP A 23 7.45 0.74 12.06
N TRP A 24 7.22 1.62 11.09
CA TRP A 24 8.15 2.68 10.66
C TRP A 24 8.03 3.96 11.50
N LEU A 25 6.97 4.14 12.31
CA LEU A 25 6.75 5.36 13.10
C LEU A 25 7.89 5.73 14.07
N PRO A 26 8.52 4.78 14.80
CA PRO A 26 9.62 5.11 15.72
C PRO A 26 10.79 5.82 15.05
N GLY A 27 11.08 5.48 13.78
CA GLY A 27 12.14 6.08 12.97
C GLY A 27 11.64 7.06 11.90
N ALA A 28 10.35 7.42 11.94
CA ALA A 28 9.73 8.19 10.86
C ALA A 28 10.40 9.55 10.65
N SER A 29 10.39 10.01 9.40
CA SER A 29 10.64 11.41 9.07
C SER A 29 9.50 12.32 9.54
N ALA A 30 9.73 13.64 9.56
CA ALA A 30 8.68 14.62 9.84
C ALA A 30 7.49 14.50 8.87
N GLN A 31 7.77 14.20 7.59
CA GLN A 31 6.76 14.03 6.57
C GLN A 31 5.90 12.78 6.79
N GLN A 32 6.53 11.65 7.14
CA GLN A 32 5.82 10.42 7.52
C GLN A 32 4.94 10.60 8.77
N ARG A 33 5.44 11.32 9.78
CA ARG A 33 4.62 11.67 10.97
C ARG A 33 3.43 12.56 10.59
N SER A 34 3.64 13.55 9.72
CA SER A 34 2.56 14.41 9.23
C SER A 34 1.49 13.61 8.47
N ALA A 35 1.90 12.65 7.63
CA ALA A 35 0.98 11.75 6.93
C ALA A 35 0.16 10.90 7.92
N TRP A 36 0.81 10.30 8.91
CA TRP A 36 0.12 9.51 9.93
C TRP A 36 -0.90 10.33 10.71
N ASN A 37 -0.49 11.51 11.19
CA ASN A 37 -1.38 12.42 11.91
C ASN A 37 -2.57 12.85 11.06
N ALA A 38 -2.41 13.09 9.76
CA ALA A 38 -3.52 13.41 8.88
C ALA A 38 -4.60 12.31 8.86
N LEU A 39 -4.20 11.03 8.88
CA LEU A 39 -5.11 9.89 8.92
C LEU A 39 -5.78 9.73 10.30
N GLU A 40 -5.03 9.93 11.38
CA GLU A 40 -5.55 9.93 12.76
C GLU A 40 -6.56 11.06 12.98
N ASP A 41 -6.20 12.29 12.62
CA ASP A 41 -6.99 13.50 12.87
C ASP A 41 -8.33 13.49 12.12
N CYS A 42 -8.38 12.88 10.93
CA CYS A 42 -9.63 12.68 10.19
C CYS A 42 -10.41 11.42 10.63
N GLY A 43 -9.86 10.62 11.56
CA GLY A 43 -10.49 9.43 12.11
C GLY A 43 -10.61 8.27 11.12
N LEU A 44 -9.70 8.19 10.13
CA LEU A 44 -9.76 7.23 9.03
C LEU A 44 -9.82 5.78 9.53
N TRP A 45 -8.95 5.42 10.47
CA TRP A 45 -8.82 4.03 10.95
C TRP A 45 -10.12 3.51 11.53
N GLY A 46 -10.77 4.28 12.42
CA GLY A 46 -12.05 3.89 12.99
C GLY A 46 -13.21 3.88 11.98
N VAL A 47 -13.12 4.64 10.88
CA VAL A 47 -14.12 4.62 9.80
C VAL A 47 -14.02 3.34 8.98
N LEU A 48 -12.80 2.85 8.78
CA LEU A 48 -12.52 1.77 7.84
C LEU A 48 -12.24 0.42 8.49
N ASP A 49 -12.11 0.35 9.81
CA ASP A 49 -11.70 -0.82 10.61
C ASP A 49 -12.30 -2.16 10.13
N GLN A 50 -13.61 -2.19 9.86
CA GLN A 50 -14.31 -3.41 9.44
C GLN A 50 -13.88 -3.97 8.07
N TRP A 51 -13.19 -3.17 7.24
CA TRP A 51 -12.67 -3.56 5.93
C TRP A 51 -11.14 -3.73 5.90
N ASP A 52 -10.54 -3.89 7.08
CA ASP A 52 -9.12 -4.20 7.27
C ASP A 52 -8.18 -3.22 6.54
N PRO A 53 -8.24 -1.91 6.88
CA PRO A 53 -7.54 -0.88 6.15
C PRO A 53 -6.02 -0.99 6.33
N LEU A 54 -5.28 -0.73 5.26
CA LEU A 54 -3.82 -0.69 5.28
C LEU A 54 -3.31 0.52 4.50
N LEU A 55 -2.44 1.32 5.12
CA LEU A 55 -1.69 2.35 4.39
C LEU A 55 -0.60 1.69 3.55
N ALA A 56 -0.72 1.85 2.24
CA ALA A 56 0.20 1.37 1.23
C ALA A 56 0.97 2.53 0.59
N GLY A 57 1.72 2.20 -0.46
CA GLY A 57 2.42 3.19 -1.26
C GLY A 57 3.71 3.66 -0.62
N THR A 58 4.05 4.92 -0.84
CA THR A 58 5.44 5.37 -0.70
C THR A 58 5.79 5.88 0.69
N VAL A 59 4.78 6.27 1.48
CA VAL A 59 4.96 6.80 2.85
C VAL A 59 5.47 5.74 3.82
N PRO A 60 4.87 4.52 3.91
CA PRO A 60 5.36 3.49 4.84
C PRO A 60 6.82 3.10 4.60
N ILE A 61 7.26 3.13 3.34
CA ILE A 61 8.62 2.73 2.94
C ILE A 61 9.57 3.92 2.82
N GLY A 62 9.16 5.13 3.20
CA GLY A 62 10.04 6.30 3.28
C GLY A 62 10.53 6.82 1.92
N LEU A 63 9.72 6.68 0.86
CA LEU A 63 10.05 7.17 -0.47
C LEU A 63 9.20 8.37 -0.91
N GLN A 64 8.25 8.83 -0.09
CA GLN A 64 7.33 9.90 -0.44
C GLN A 64 8.04 11.22 -0.84
N LEU A 65 7.41 11.95 -1.75
CA LEU A 65 7.78 13.30 -2.19
C LEU A 65 6.62 14.28 -1.91
N PRO A 66 6.85 15.61 -1.95
CA PRO A 66 5.76 16.58 -1.91
C PRO A 66 4.68 16.25 -2.96
N GLY A 67 3.42 16.22 -2.52
CA GLY A 67 2.28 15.84 -3.37
C GLY A 67 2.06 14.33 -3.54
N SER A 68 2.82 13.47 -2.85
CA SER A 68 2.45 12.05 -2.75
C SER A 68 1.13 11.88 -2.02
N ASP A 69 0.34 10.91 -2.43
CA ASP A 69 -0.90 10.49 -1.82
C ASP A 69 -0.69 9.49 -0.66
N LEU A 70 -1.75 9.33 0.12
CA LEU A 70 -1.90 8.30 1.13
C LEU A 70 -2.86 7.23 0.60
N ASP A 71 -2.29 6.14 0.10
CA ASP A 71 -3.04 5.00 -0.44
C ASP A 71 -3.57 4.12 0.68
N ILE A 72 -4.89 4.02 0.84
CA ILE A 72 -5.53 3.13 1.81
C ILE A 72 -6.16 1.97 1.06
N LEU A 73 -5.66 0.76 1.29
CA LEU A 73 -6.20 -0.46 0.72
C LEU A 73 -7.19 -1.10 1.69
N CYS A 74 -8.35 -1.50 1.20
CA CYS A 74 -9.38 -2.21 1.96
C CYS A 74 -9.79 -3.51 1.26
N GLU A 75 -10.01 -4.57 2.04
CA GLU A 75 -10.73 -5.76 1.57
C GLU A 75 -12.24 -5.54 1.78
N VAL A 76 -12.98 -5.44 0.69
CA VAL A 76 -14.39 -5.05 0.72
C VAL A 76 -15.21 -6.09 -0.03
N PRO A 77 -15.94 -6.97 0.66
CA PRO A 77 -16.88 -7.89 0.03
C PRO A 77 -17.82 -7.15 -0.91
N GLU A 78 -18.13 -7.74 -2.07
CA GLU A 78 -18.93 -7.04 -3.10
C GLU A 78 -20.29 -6.56 -2.56
N ARG A 79 -20.91 -7.34 -1.66
CA ARG A 79 -22.18 -6.99 -1.00
C ARG A 79 -22.09 -5.74 -0.10
N GLU A 80 -20.90 -5.37 0.35
CA GLU A 80 -20.61 -4.24 1.26
C GLU A 80 -20.09 -3.01 0.51
N MET A 81 -19.91 -3.09 -0.81
CA MET A 81 -19.37 -1.98 -1.62
C MET A 81 -20.24 -0.71 -1.53
N ALA A 82 -21.56 -0.88 -1.48
CA ALA A 82 -22.51 0.23 -1.35
C ALA A 82 -22.42 0.89 0.03
N GLU A 83 -22.21 0.08 1.09
CA GLU A 83 -22.04 0.54 2.47
C GLU A 83 -20.75 1.36 2.61
N LEU A 84 -19.62 0.85 2.09
CA LEU A 84 -18.37 1.60 2.07
C LEU A 84 -18.53 2.97 1.41
N ARG A 85 -19.19 3.02 0.24
CA ARG A 85 -19.46 4.28 -0.46
C ARG A 85 -20.24 5.25 0.41
N GLU A 86 -21.29 4.77 1.08
CA GLU A 86 -22.13 5.61 1.92
C GLU A 86 -21.36 6.11 3.14
N VAL A 87 -20.60 5.25 3.80
CA VAL A 87 -19.76 5.61 4.95
C VAL A 87 -18.73 6.68 4.54
N LEU A 88 -17.99 6.47 3.45
CA LEU A 88 -17.03 7.44 2.94
C LEU A 88 -17.70 8.77 2.57
N THR A 89 -18.85 8.73 1.90
CA THR A 89 -19.61 9.94 1.53
C THR A 89 -20.08 10.71 2.76
N ARG A 90 -20.59 10.02 3.76
CA ARG A 90 -21.09 10.62 5.00
C ARG A 90 -19.96 11.22 5.84
N ARG A 91 -18.81 10.54 5.90
CA ARG A 91 -17.70 10.91 6.78
C ARG A 91 -16.75 11.92 6.16
N PHE A 92 -16.48 11.81 4.86
CA PHE A 92 -15.47 12.61 4.16
C PHE A 92 -16.06 13.48 3.05
N GLY A 93 -17.37 13.43 2.80
CA GLY A 93 -18.02 14.17 1.71
C GLY A 93 -17.92 15.69 1.78
N GLY A 94 -17.66 16.24 2.97
CA GLY A 94 -17.44 17.67 3.18
C GLY A 94 -15.97 18.10 3.08
N LEU A 95 -15.02 17.16 2.91
CA LEU A 95 -13.61 17.48 2.81
C LEU A 95 -13.25 17.97 1.39
N PRO A 96 -12.21 18.82 1.26
CA PRO A 96 -11.72 19.23 -0.04
C PRO A 96 -11.32 18.03 -0.90
N GLY A 97 -11.47 18.16 -2.22
CA GLY A 97 -11.12 17.09 -3.15
C GLY A 97 -12.02 15.85 -3.06
N PHE A 98 -13.09 15.85 -2.25
CA PHE A 98 -13.93 14.66 -2.11
C PHE A 98 -14.54 14.24 -3.45
N GLY A 99 -14.30 12.98 -3.80
CA GLY A 99 -14.96 12.32 -4.92
C GLY A 99 -14.92 10.82 -4.72
N VAL A 100 -16.03 10.15 -5.02
CA VAL A 100 -16.13 8.69 -4.93
C VAL A 100 -16.66 8.11 -6.23
N SER A 101 -16.04 7.02 -6.67
CA SER A 101 -16.44 6.32 -7.89
C SER A 101 -16.40 4.82 -7.68
N VAL A 102 -17.33 4.12 -8.34
CA VAL A 102 -17.36 2.65 -8.37
C VAL A 102 -17.30 2.22 -9.83
N ARG A 103 -16.39 1.29 -10.15
CA ARG A 103 -16.19 0.76 -11.50
C ARG A 103 -15.94 -0.74 -11.44
N ARG A 104 -16.23 -1.46 -12.53
CA ARG A 104 -15.76 -2.84 -12.71
C ARG A 104 -14.55 -2.86 -13.61
N VAL A 105 -13.51 -3.57 -13.19
CA VAL A 105 -12.30 -3.80 -14.01
C VAL A 105 -12.04 -5.28 -14.03
N ARG A 106 -12.03 -5.88 -15.22
CA ARG A 106 -11.93 -7.33 -15.42
C ARG A 106 -12.97 -8.11 -14.60
N GLY A 107 -14.20 -7.59 -14.52
CA GLY A 107 -15.31 -8.18 -13.78
C GLY A 107 -15.33 -7.88 -12.27
N ILE A 108 -14.22 -7.43 -11.69
CA ILE A 108 -14.12 -7.16 -10.24
C ILE A 108 -14.58 -5.72 -9.94
N PRO A 109 -15.52 -5.51 -9.01
CA PRO A 109 -15.92 -4.18 -8.59
C PRO A 109 -14.81 -3.52 -7.76
N ARG A 110 -14.58 -2.24 -8.00
CA ARG A 110 -13.60 -1.41 -7.32
C ARG A 110 -14.23 -0.09 -6.94
N LEU A 111 -14.03 0.33 -5.70
CA LEU A 111 -14.36 1.66 -5.22
C LEU A 111 -13.07 2.46 -5.08
N VAL A 112 -13.10 3.70 -5.55
CA VAL A 112 -12.06 4.69 -5.28
C VAL A 112 -12.73 5.93 -4.72
N ALA A 113 -12.36 6.30 -3.49
CA ALA A 113 -12.68 7.61 -2.93
C ALA A 113 -11.39 8.42 -2.76
N ARG A 114 -11.47 9.71 -3.06
CA ARG A 114 -10.39 10.67 -2.86
C ARG A 114 -10.90 11.80 -2.00
N PHE A 115 -10.03 12.38 -1.18
CA PHE A 115 -10.26 13.61 -0.42
C PHE A 115 -8.92 14.12 0.13
N ASP A 116 -8.88 15.37 0.58
CA ASP A 116 -7.71 15.95 1.22
C ASP A 116 -7.89 15.99 2.75
N ALA A 117 -6.88 15.54 3.49
CA ALA A 117 -6.84 15.59 4.95
C ALA A 117 -5.45 16.03 5.43
N GLY A 118 -5.38 17.03 6.31
CA GLY A 118 -4.09 17.48 6.89
C GLY A 118 -3.03 17.91 5.88
N GLY A 119 -3.43 18.39 4.69
CA GLY A 119 -2.53 18.75 3.59
C GLY A 119 -2.07 17.57 2.71
N TRP A 120 -2.64 16.38 2.93
CA TRP A 120 -2.36 15.16 2.16
C TRP A 120 -3.55 14.77 1.29
N PRO A 121 -3.33 14.47 0.00
CA PRO A 121 -4.28 13.71 -0.80
C PRO A 121 -4.40 12.30 -0.21
N VAL A 122 -5.62 11.84 0.04
CA VAL A 122 -5.93 10.49 0.51
C VAL A 122 -6.72 9.77 -0.58
N GLU A 123 -6.32 8.55 -0.92
CA GLU A 123 -7.07 7.66 -1.81
C GLU A 123 -7.46 6.38 -1.07
N VAL A 124 -8.77 6.15 -0.89
CA VAL A 124 -9.29 4.89 -0.36
C VAL A 124 -9.68 3.99 -1.52
N PHE A 125 -9.05 2.83 -1.59
CA PHE A 125 -9.26 1.81 -2.61
C PHE A 125 -9.87 0.55 -1.98
N GLY A 126 -11.07 0.19 -2.44
CA GLY A 126 -11.82 -0.98 -1.97
C GLY A 126 -12.13 -1.97 -3.09
N GLN A 127 -11.91 -3.27 -2.85
CA GLN A 127 -12.29 -4.35 -3.76
C GLN A 127 -12.47 -5.69 -3.00
N PRO A 128 -13.18 -6.69 -3.56
CA PRO A 128 -13.38 -8.00 -2.92
C PRO A 128 -12.15 -8.91 -3.08
N VAL A 129 -10.98 -8.38 -2.76
CA VAL A 129 -9.69 -9.09 -2.82
C VAL A 129 -8.94 -8.79 -1.52
N PRO A 130 -8.43 -9.81 -0.79
CA PRO A 130 -7.63 -9.58 0.40
C PRO A 130 -6.46 -8.66 0.16
N VAL A 131 -6.19 -7.74 1.10
CA VAL A 131 -5.15 -6.69 0.98
C VAL A 131 -3.80 -7.26 0.53
N ARG A 132 -3.39 -8.42 1.08
CA ARG A 132 -2.13 -9.10 0.69
C ARG A 132 -2.03 -9.47 -0.79
N TRP A 133 -3.15 -9.61 -1.49
CA TRP A 133 -3.21 -9.95 -2.91
C TRP A 133 -3.44 -8.74 -3.81
N GLN A 134 -3.68 -7.57 -3.21
CA GLN A 134 -3.85 -6.34 -3.96
C GLN A 134 -2.49 -5.83 -4.45
N ASN A 135 -2.44 -5.33 -5.68
CA ASN A 135 -1.17 -4.94 -6.30
C ASN A 135 -0.45 -3.82 -5.53
N GLY A 136 -1.18 -2.85 -4.95
CA GLY A 136 -0.56 -1.77 -4.16
C GLY A 136 0.26 -2.29 -2.99
N PHE A 137 -0.25 -3.28 -2.25
CA PHE A 137 0.49 -3.95 -1.19
C PHE A 137 1.68 -4.75 -1.75
N ARG A 138 1.46 -5.54 -2.81
CA ARG A 138 2.50 -6.39 -3.41
C ARG A 138 3.69 -5.57 -3.91
N HIS A 139 3.43 -4.43 -4.54
CA HIS A 139 4.47 -3.48 -4.95
C HIS A 139 5.24 -2.95 -3.75
N MET A 140 4.54 -2.37 -2.77
CA MET A 140 5.17 -1.79 -1.59
C MET A 140 6.03 -2.82 -0.83
N ALA A 141 5.54 -4.06 -0.68
CA ALA A 141 6.27 -5.12 -0.02
C ALA A 141 7.54 -5.52 -0.78
N ALA A 142 7.47 -5.64 -2.11
CA ALA A 142 8.64 -5.92 -2.94
C ALA A 142 9.66 -4.77 -2.89
N GLU A 143 9.20 -3.53 -3.02
CA GLU A 143 10.03 -2.33 -2.93
C GLU A 143 10.74 -2.25 -1.58
N GLN A 144 10.03 -2.45 -0.47
CA GLN A 144 10.63 -2.48 0.86
C GLN A 144 11.69 -3.57 0.98
N ARG A 145 11.40 -4.79 0.52
CA ARG A 145 12.36 -5.90 0.57
C ARG A 145 13.63 -5.58 -0.22
N ILE A 146 13.50 -4.94 -1.39
CA ILE A 146 14.64 -4.52 -2.20
C ILE A 146 15.44 -3.43 -1.47
N LEU A 147 14.78 -2.46 -0.85
CA LEU A 147 15.45 -1.42 -0.05
C LEU A 147 16.23 -2.02 1.12
N GLU A 148 15.65 -3.00 1.82
CA GLU A 148 16.32 -3.70 2.92
C GLU A 148 17.55 -4.49 2.44
N LEU A 149 17.46 -5.14 1.28
CA LEU A 149 18.57 -5.92 0.70
C LEU A 149 19.68 -5.04 0.11
N ARG A 150 19.34 -3.88 -0.47
CA ARG A 150 20.29 -3.02 -1.19
C ARG A 150 20.84 -1.87 -0.34
N GLY A 151 20.20 -1.58 0.79
CA GLY A 151 20.64 -0.58 1.75
C GLY A 151 20.41 0.87 1.32
N GLU A 152 20.89 1.80 2.16
CA GLU A 152 20.55 3.23 2.06
C GLU A 152 21.07 3.90 0.77
N ALA A 153 22.25 3.51 0.27
CA ALA A 153 22.77 4.06 -0.98
C ALA A 153 21.81 3.80 -2.16
N PHE A 154 21.18 2.63 -2.22
CA PHE A 154 20.19 2.33 -3.25
C PHE A 154 18.90 3.13 -3.03
N ARG A 155 18.48 3.35 -1.78
CA ARG A 155 17.35 4.24 -1.47
C ARG A 155 17.60 5.65 -2.01
N GLU A 156 18.80 6.19 -1.83
CA GLU A 156 19.17 7.51 -2.35
C GLU A 156 19.11 7.57 -3.87
N GLU A 157 19.56 6.52 -4.57
CA GLU A 157 19.43 6.41 -6.04
C GLU A 157 17.97 6.36 -6.50
N VAL A 158 17.12 5.59 -5.82
CA VAL A 158 15.67 5.56 -6.07
C VAL A 158 15.08 6.95 -5.88
N MET A 159 15.42 7.61 -4.77
CA MET A 159 14.92 8.96 -4.47
C MET A 159 15.42 10.01 -5.46
N LYS A 160 16.63 9.87 -5.99
CA LYS A 160 17.14 10.72 -7.07
C LYS A 160 16.26 10.60 -8.32
N LEU A 161 16.02 9.36 -8.78
CA LEU A 161 15.15 9.13 -9.93
C LEU A 161 13.73 9.64 -9.70
N ARG A 162 13.17 9.41 -8.50
CA ARG A 162 11.84 9.93 -8.17
C ARG A 162 11.76 11.46 -8.23
N ARG A 163 12.79 12.16 -7.73
CA ARG A 163 12.89 13.63 -7.84
C ARG A 163 13.03 14.09 -9.29
N ASP A 164 13.65 13.27 -10.15
CA ASP A 164 13.74 13.50 -11.60
C ASP A 164 12.43 13.17 -12.35
N GLY A 165 11.34 12.86 -11.62
CA GLY A 165 10.00 12.67 -12.19
C GLY A 165 9.62 11.22 -12.49
N TYR A 166 10.45 10.25 -12.13
CA TYR A 166 10.11 8.83 -12.29
C TYR A 166 9.08 8.39 -11.25
N LYS A 167 8.13 7.53 -11.66
CA LYS A 167 7.31 6.77 -10.70
C LYS A 167 8.17 5.76 -9.93
N THR A 168 7.69 5.30 -8.78
CA THR A 168 8.44 4.40 -7.91
C THR A 168 8.85 3.13 -8.64
N GLU A 169 7.91 2.42 -9.26
CA GLU A 169 8.19 1.17 -9.98
C GLU A 169 9.16 1.40 -11.15
N GLN A 170 9.06 2.54 -11.84
CA GLN A 170 9.99 2.91 -12.92
C GLN A 170 11.41 3.14 -12.40
N ALA A 171 11.56 3.79 -11.25
CA ALA A 171 12.85 4.02 -10.62
C ALA A 171 13.51 2.69 -10.21
N PHE A 172 12.75 1.80 -9.56
CA PHE A 172 13.24 0.46 -9.21
C PHE A 172 13.62 -0.36 -10.44
N ALA A 173 12.72 -0.48 -11.42
CA ALA A 173 12.96 -1.24 -12.63
C ALA A 173 14.22 -0.77 -13.37
N ARG A 174 14.43 0.55 -13.45
CA ARG A 174 15.62 1.15 -14.05
C ARG A 174 16.91 0.77 -13.32
N LEU A 175 16.95 0.91 -11.99
CA LEU A 175 18.15 0.61 -11.18
C LEU A 175 18.45 -0.89 -11.09
N LEU A 176 17.43 -1.73 -11.22
CA LEU A 176 17.56 -3.19 -11.24
C LEU A 176 17.81 -3.76 -12.63
N GLY A 177 17.76 -2.94 -13.69
CA GLY A 177 17.91 -3.39 -15.07
C GLY A 177 16.77 -4.32 -15.52
N LEU A 178 15.56 -4.14 -14.98
CA LEU A 178 14.39 -4.94 -15.37
C LEU A 178 13.94 -4.51 -16.77
N ALA A 179 13.63 -5.51 -17.61
CA ALA A 179 13.09 -5.31 -18.94
C ALA A 179 11.56 -5.33 -18.93
N GLY A 180 10.94 -4.73 -19.94
CA GLY A 180 9.49 -4.73 -20.11
C GLY A 180 8.79 -3.59 -19.37
N ASP A 181 7.53 -3.81 -19.02
CA ASP A 181 6.73 -2.85 -18.28
C ASP A 181 7.16 -2.82 -16.79
N PRO A 182 7.55 -1.65 -16.23
CA PRO A 182 8.04 -1.56 -14.85
C PRO A 182 7.04 -2.04 -13.79
N TYR A 183 5.75 -1.82 -14.02
CA TYR A 183 4.71 -2.22 -13.07
C TYR A 183 4.60 -3.76 -13.04
N GLU A 184 4.46 -4.40 -14.19
CA GLU A 184 4.39 -5.87 -14.24
C GLU A 184 5.71 -6.53 -13.77
N ALA A 185 6.87 -5.98 -14.14
CA ALA A 185 8.17 -6.52 -13.72
C ALA A 185 8.36 -6.47 -12.19
N MET A 186 7.90 -5.41 -11.53
CA MET A 186 7.94 -5.31 -10.08
C MET A 186 6.94 -6.27 -9.41
N LEU A 187 5.76 -6.49 -9.99
CA LEU A 187 4.81 -7.51 -9.50
C LEU A 187 5.34 -8.93 -9.61
N GLU A 188 6.10 -9.24 -10.66
CA GLU A 188 6.77 -10.53 -10.80
C GLU A 188 7.79 -10.75 -9.68
N LEU A 189 8.57 -9.73 -9.31
CA LEU A 189 9.49 -9.83 -8.17
C LEU A 189 8.76 -10.04 -6.85
N ALA A 190 7.59 -9.42 -6.67
CA ALA A 190 6.74 -9.64 -5.49
C ALA A 190 6.26 -11.09 -5.38
N GLY A 191 6.10 -11.80 -6.50
CA GLY A 191 5.64 -13.19 -6.54
C GLY A 191 6.75 -14.24 -6.45
N ARG A 192 8.02 -13.84 -6.48
CA ARG A 192 9.17 -14.75 -6.37
C ARG A 192 9.63 -14.78 -4.91
N GLU A 193 9.74 -15.97 -4.32
CA GLU A 193 10.64 -16.14 -3.18
C GLU A 193 12.05 -15.74 -3.66
N LEU A 194 12.51 -14.53 -3.33
CA LEU A 194 13.91 -14.20 -3.58
C LEU A 194 14.74 -15.17 -2.71
N PRO A 195 15.78 -15.82 -3.27
CA PRO A 195 16.58 -16.78 -2.53
C PRO A 195 16.98 -16.15 -1.22
N GLY A 196 16.63 -16.82 -0.11
CA GLY A 196 17.01 -16.39 1.22
C GLY A 196 18.50 -16.08 1.22
N SER A 197 18.89 -15.01 1.89
CA SER A 197 20.28 -14.67 2.19
C SER A 197 20.97 -15.91 2.75
N GLY A 198 21.61 -16.64 1.84
CA GLY A 198 22.24 -17.92 2.09
C GLY A 198 23.66 -17.65 2.53
N LYS A 199 23.81 -17.62 3.86
CA LYS A 199 25.05 -17.61 4.67
C LYS A 199 25.84 -16.32 4.72
#